data_AF-E1QNT5-F1
#
_entry.id   AF-E1QNT5-F1
#
_cell.length_a   1.000
_cell.length_b   1.000
_cell.length_c   1.000
_cell.angle_alpha   90.00
_cell.angle_beta   90.00
_cell.angle_gamma   90.00
#
_symmetry.space_group_name_H-M   'P 1'
#
loop_
_entity.id
_entity.type
_entity.pdbx_description
1 polymer ?
#
loop_
_entity_poly.entity_id
_entity_poly.type
_entity_poly.pdbx_seq_one_letter_code
_entity_poly.pdbx_strand_id
1 'polypeptide(L)'
;MSSSSSGSEESGEKKTVTIRGLNTDIYDRVSRLARETGTTIGEIVNEALRRYITTLENISKAIDNMIRAGDVVVISGVSSLTVTRADLETLDKPVVFKDMDELIFADDVNNDIIKSKVARIVNVNTVYVPKSVSTLLIASKSELVKKIVPR
;
A
#
# COMPACT_ATOMS: atom_id res chain seq x y z
N MET A 1 40.95 17.10 -38.31
CA MET A 1 40.74 15.66 -38.54
C MET A 1 40.14 15.09 -37.27
N SER A 2 38.91 14.62 -37.40
CA SER A 2 38.01 14.24 -36.33
C SER A 2 38.39 12.87 -35.76
N SER A 3 38.46 12.75 -34.45
CA SER A 3 38.34 11.48 -33.74
C SER A 3 37.11 11.57 -32.84
N SER A 4 35.96 11.36 -33.47
CA SER A 4 34.69 11.12 -32.81
C SER A 4 34.75 9.79 -32.08
N SER A 5 34.85 9.86 -30.76
CA SER A 5 34.50 8.78 -29.83
C SER A 5 33.02 8.46 -30.02
N SER A 6 32.72 7.43 -30.80
CA SER A 6 31.39 6.85 -30.89
C SER A 6 31.14 6.03 -29.63
N GLY A 7 30.40 6.62 -28.68
CA GLY A 7 29.78 5.88 -27.60
C GLY A 7 28.87 4.81 -28.20
N SER A 8 29.23 3.56 -27.97
CA SER A 8 28.38 2.40 -28.26
C SER A 8 27.17 2.46 -27.33
N GLU A 9 26.02 2.82 -27.89
CA GLU A 9 24.71 2.61 -27.26
C GLU A 9 24.51 1.11 -27.06
N GLU A 10 24.60 0.65 -25.81
CA GLU A 10 24.22 -0.71 -25.44
C GLU A 10 22.72 -0.89 -25.68
N SER A 11 22.34 -1.48 -26.82
CA SER A 11 21.02 -2.06 -27.02
C SER A 11 20.87 -3.28 -26.13
N GLY A 12 20.54 -3.08 -24.86
CA GLY A 12 20.34 -4.16 -23.90
C GLY A 12 19.30 -5.15 -24.43
N GLU A 13 19.69 -6.42 -24.59
CA GLU A 13 18.78 -7.49 -24.97
C GLU A 13 17.56 -7.50 -24.05
N LYS A 14 16.36 -7.45 -24.66
CA LYS A 14 15.10 -7.57 -23.91
C LYS A 14 15.02 -8.98 -23.33
N LYS A 15 15.38 -9.12 -22.06
CA LYS A 15 15.29 -10.38 -21.32
C LYS A 15 13.83 -10.84 -21.26
N THR A 16 13.60 -12.13 -21.52
CA THR A 16 12.28 -12.72 -21.35
C THR A 16 11.94 -12.76 -19.86
N VAL A 17 10.86 -12.09 -19.46
CA VAL A 17 10.33 -12.10 -18.09
C VAL A 17 8.99 -12.81 -18.10
N THR A 18 8.83 -13.84 -17.27
CA THR A 18 7.57 -14.58 -17.12
C THR A 18 6.93 -14.25 -15.77
N ILE A 19 5.67 -13.79 -15.80
CA ILE A 19 4.86 -13.54 -14.59
C ILE A 19 3.92 -14.72 -14.40
N ARG A 20 3.97 -15.38 -13.24
CA ARG A 20 3.13 -16.54 -12.90
C ARG A 20 2.04 -16.14 -11.90
N GLY A 21 0.93 -16.88 -11.90
CA GLY A 21 -0.18 -16.65 -10.97
C GLY A 21 -1.07 -15.46 -11.31
N LEU A 22 -1.00 -14.94 -12.55
CA LEU A 22 -1.93 -13.92 -13.01
C LEU A 22 -3.33 -14.53 -13.09
N ASN A 23 -4.29 -13.89 -12.42
CA ASN A 23 -5.69 -14.30 -12.51
C ASN A 23 -6.17 -14.20 -13.98
N THR A 24 -6.85 -15.24 -14.45
CA THR A 24 -7.30 -15.37 -15.85
C THR A 24 -8.23 -14.23 -16.26
N ASP A 25 -9.12 -13.80 -15.38
CA ASP A 25 -10.05 -12.70 -15.65
C ASP A 25 -9.32 -11.36 -15.82
N ILE A 26 -8.23 -11.15 -15.06
CA ILE A 26 -7.37 -9.96 -15.19
C ILE A 26 -6.66 -9.99 -16.54
N TYR A 27 -6.06 -11.13 -16.90
CA TYR A 27 -5.39 -11.28 -18.20
C TYR A 27 -6.34 -10.99 -19.36
N ASP A 28 -7.55 -11.56 -19.33
CA ASP A 28 -8.54 -11.38 -20.38
C ASP A 28 -9.00 -9.93 -20.51
N ARG A 29 -9.17 -9.23 -19.37
CA ARG A 29 -9.50 -7.79 -19.37
C ARG A 29 -8.37 -6.95 -19.96
N VAL A 30 -7.12 -7.21 -19.59
CA VAL A 30 -5.96 -6.49 -20.12
C VAL A 30 -5.78 -6.76 -21.62
N SER A 31 -5.95 -8.01 -22.05
CA SER A 31 -5.89 -8.42 -23.46
C SER A 31 -6.94 -7.72 -24.31
N ARG A 32 -8.19 -7.62 -23.83
CA ARG A 32 -9.24 -6.85 -24.51
C ARG A 32 -8.89 -5.37 -24.60
N LEU A 33 -8.46 -4.76 -23.49
CA LEU A 33 -8.09 -3.35 -23.45
C LEU A 33 -6.94 -3.04 -24.41
N ALA A 34 -5.93 -3.91 -24.50
CA ALA A 34 -4.83 -3.80 -25.46
C ALA A 34 -5.33 -3.74 -26.91
N ARG A 35 -6.22 -4.68 -27.28
CA ARG A 35 -6.82 -4.74 -28.63
C ARG A 35 -7.66 -3.51 -28.96
N GLU A 36 -8.47 -3.04 -28.00
CA GLU A 36 -9.35 -1.88 -28.18
C GLU A 36 -8.58 -0.57 -28.32
N THR A 37 -7.46 -0.44 -27.61
CA THR A 37 -6.65 0.79 -27.58
C THR A 37 -5.48 0.79 -28.57
N GLY A 38 -5.25 -0.31 -29.28
CA GLY A 38 -4.10 -0.47 -30.18
C GLY A 38 -2.75 -0.51 -29.45
N THR A 39 -2.74 -0.81 -28.15
CA THR A 39 -1.54 -0.96 -27.32
C THR A 39 -1.19 -2.43 -27.09
N THR A 40 0.01 -2.69 -26.59
CA THR A 40 0.42 -4.04 -26.20
C THR A 40 0.05 -4.32 -24.74
N ILE A 41 -0.17 -5.61 -24.42
CA ILE A 41 -0.33 -6.06 -23.02
C ILE A 41 0.85 -5.58 -22.17
N GLY A 42 2.06 -5.63 -22.71
CA GLY A 42 3.27 -5.18 -22.04
C GLY A 42 3.24 -3.70 -21.66
N GLU A 43 2.76 -2.82 -22.54
CA GLU A 43 2.64 -1.39 -22.25
C GLU A 43 1.64 -1.13 -21.12
N ILE A 44 0.46 -1.75 -21.17
CA ILE A 44 -0.56 -1.60 -20.13
C ILE A 44 -0.02 -2.09 -18.78
N VAL A 45 0.61 -3.27 -18.75
CA VAL A 45 1.18 -3.85 -17.54
C VAL A 45 2.32 -2.98 -17.01
N ASN A 46 3.23 -2.52 -17.86
CA ASN A 46 4.33 -1.65 -17.44
C ASN A 46 3.81 -0.33 -16.84
N GLU A 47 2.85 0.33 -17.47
CA GLU A 47 2.28 1.57 -16.96
C GLU A 47 1.51 1.35 -15.66
N ALA A 48 0.75 0.27 -15.54
CA ALA A 48 0.06 -0.10 -14.30
C ALA A 48 1.07 -0.35 -13.16
N LEU A 49 2.12 -1.11 -13.42
CA LEU A 49 3.17 -1.41 -12.43
C LEU A 49 3.93 -0.14 -12.04
N ARG A 50 4.32 0.70 -12.99
CA ARG A 50 4.98 1.99 -12.71
C ARG A 50 4.15 2.86 -11.78
N ARG A 51 2.86 3.06 -12.11
CA ARG A 51 1.94 3.84 -11.27
C ARG A 51 1.83 3.26 -9.87
N TYR A 52 1.67 1.94 -9.76
CA TYR A 52 1.56 1.27 -8.47
C TYR A 52 2.83 1.44 -7.62
N ILE A 53 4.02 1.22 -8.21
CA ILE A 53 5.31 1.42 -7.55
C ILE A 53 5.45 2.87 -7.08
N THR A 54 5.18 3.86 -7.95
CA THR A 54 5.25 5.28 -7.59
C THR A 54 4.30 5.64 -6.44
N THR A 55 3.08 5.10 -6.43
CA THR A 55 2.16 5.28 -5.30
C THR A 55 2.78 4.74 -4.01
N LEU A 56 3.30 3.51 -4.00
CA LEU A 56 3.95 2.92 -2.82
C LEU A 56 5.17 3.72 -2.35
N GLU A 57 5.98 4.22 -3.28
CA GLU A 57 7.13 5.06 -2.98
C GLU A 57 6.71 6.39 -2.34
N ASN A 58 5.66 7.02 -2.84
CA ASN A 58 5.15 8.29 -2.29
C ASN A 58 4.60 8.10 -0.88
N ILE A 59 3.85 7.02 -0.65
CA ILE A 59 3.36 6.66 0.70
C ILE A 59 4.55 6.41 1.63
N SER A 60 5.53 5.64 1.18
CA SER A 60 6.71 5.33 1.98
C SER A 60 7.50 6.60 2.32
N LYS A 61 7.72 7.49 1.35
CA LYS A 61 8.35 8.80 1.58
C LYS A 61 7.56 9.67 2.58
N ALA A 62 6.24 9.68 2.50
CA ALA A 62 5.40 10.41 3.44
C ALA A 62 5.56 9.86 4.87
N ILE A 63 5.53 8.53 5.03
CA ILE A 63 5.77 7.87 6.32
C ILE A 63 7.20 8.15 6.81
N ASP A 64 8.21 8.02 5.95
CA ASP A 64 9.62 8.28 6.31
C ASP A 64 9.82 9.72 6.82
N ASN A 65 9.14 10.69 6.22
CA ASN A 65 9.16 12.07 6.69
C ASN A 65 8.52 12.20 8.08
N MET A 66 7.39 11.52 8.33
CA MET A 66 6.75 11.49 9.66
C MET A 66 7.63 10.80 10.71
N ILE A 67 8.34 9.73 10.33
CA ILE A 67 9.32 9.06 11.22
C ILE A 67 10.46 10.02 11.55
N ARG A 68 11.03 10.69 10.55
CA ARG A 68 12.16 11.63 10.71
C ARG A 68 11.79 12.85 11.56
N ALA A 69 10.56 13.35 11.42
CA ALA A 69 10.00 14.38 12.28
C ALA A 69 9.77 13.89 13.73
N GLY A 70 9.77 12.57 13.92
CA GLY A 70 9.48 11.94 15.21
C GLY A 70 8.01 12.02 15.56
N ASP A 71 7.12 12.15 14.58
CA ASP A 71 5.68 12.35 14.80
C ASP A 71 4.92 11.04 15.04
N VAL A 72 5.49 9.91 14.62
CA VAL A 72 4.81 8.60 14.62
C VAL A 72 5.72 7.43 14.97
N VAL A 73 5.09 6.32 15.35
CA VAL A 73 5.69 4.99 15.45
C VAL A 73 5.12 4.12 14.33
N VAL A 74 5.97 3.39 13.62
CA VAL A 74 5.53 2.45 12.57
C VAL A 74 5.55 1.03 13.10
N ILE A 75 4.42 0.34 13.00
CA ILE A 75 4.30 -1.09 13.31
C ILE A 75 4.09 -1.84 11.99
N SER A 76 5.01 -2.75 11.69
CA SER A 76 5.00 -3.60 10.49
C SER A 76 5.72 -4.91 10.77
N GLY A 77 5.65 -5.87 9.83
CA GLY A 77 6.33 -7.17 9.97
C GLY A 77 5.54 -8.21 10.76
N VAL A 78 4.26 -7.97 11.00
CA VAL A 78 3.32 -8.91 11.62
C VAL A 78 2.11 -9.11 10.70
N SER A 79 1.69 -10.35 10.50
CA SER A 79 0.57 -10.65 9.59
C SER A 79 -0.78 -10.30 10.20
N SER A 80 -0.99 -10.56 11.49
CA SER A 80 -2.24 -10.26 12.20
C SER A 80 -1.94 -9.62 13.54
N LEU A 81 -2.68 -8.56 13.87
CA LEU A 81 -2.52 -7.83 15.12
C LEU A 81 -3.89 -7.46 15.71
N THR A 82 -4.10 -7.80 16.98
CA THR A 82 -5.23 -7.28 17.77
C THR A 82 -4.73 -6.18 18.68
N VAL A 83 -5.44 -5.06 18.72
CA VAL A 83 -5.03 -3.84 19.40
C VAL A 83 -6.14 -3.38 20.35
N THR A 84 -5.79 -3.27 21.63
CA THR A 84 -6.65 -2.74 22.69
C THR A 84 -6.43 -1.24 22.91
N ARG A 85 -7.28 -0.60 23.73
CA ARG A 85 -7.01 0.78 24.18
C ARG A 85 -5.66 0.87 24.88
N ALA A 86 -5.36 -0.09 25.77
CA ALA A 86 -4.12 -0.08 26.55
C ALA A 86 -2.88 -0.16 25.65
N ASP A 87 -2.93 -0.96 24.58
CA ASP A 87 -1.84 -1.06 23.60
C ASP A 87 -1.58 0.28 22.91
N LEU A 88 -2.64 0.99 22.51
CA LEU A 88 -2.55 2.30 21.86
C LEU A 88 -2.04 3.39 22.82
N GLU A 89 -2.39 3.30 24.10
CA GLU A 89 -1.97 4.26 25.12
C GLU A 89 -0.53 4.03 25.60
N THR A 90 0.00 2.82 25.43
CA THR A 90 1.39 2.46 25.77
C THR A 90 2.41 3.28 24.97
N LEU A 91 2.05 3.71 23.76
CA LEU A 91 2.90 4.52 22.91
C LEU A 91 2.50 5.99 23.05
N ASP A 92 3.47 6.86 23.35
CA ASP A 92 3.23 8.30 23.47
C ASP A 92 2.76 8.90 22.14
N LYS A 93 3.27 8.37 21.02
CA LYS A 93 3.07 8.87 19.68
C LYS A 93 2.00 8.09 18.91
N PRO A 94 1.32 8.72 17.95
CA PRO A 94 0.43 8.03 17.02
C PRO A 94 1.12 6.92 16.23
N VAL A 95 0.35 5.90 15.88
CA VAL A 95 0.82 4.67 15.24
C VAL A 95 0.42 4.64 13.77
N VAL A 96 1.37 4.25 12.93
CA VAL A 96 1.11 3.82 11.55
C VAL A 96 1.16 2.29 11.52
N PHE A 97 0.04 1.66 11.20
CA PHE A 97 -0.03 0.22 10.97
C PHE A 97 0.23 -0.04 9.49
N LYS A 98 1.21 -0.89 9.18
CA LYS A 98 1.65 -1.12 7.81
C LYS A 98 1.89 -2.60 7.51
N ASP A 99 1.51 -3.03 6.31
CA ASP A 99 1.84 -4.33 5.73
C ASP A 99 1.32 -5.50 6.58
N MET A 100 -0.01 -5.62 6.69
CA MET A 100 -0.68 -6.65 7.51
C MET A 100 -1.82 -7.34 6.74
N ASP A 101 -2.08 -8.60 7.06
CA ASP A 101 -3.28 -9.29 6.59
C ASP A 101 -4.51 -8.85 7.40
N GLU A 102 -4.38 -8.79 8.72
CA GLU A 102 -5.51 -8.46 9.60
C GLU A 102 -5.11 -7.47 10.71
N LEU A 103 -5.92 -6.43 10.86
CA LEU A 103 -5.84 -5.50 11.99
C LEU A 103 -7.18 -5.49 12.72
N ILE A 104 -7.18 -5.85 13.99
CA ILE A 104 -8.39 -5.99 14.80
C ILE A 104 -8.33 -4.96 15.94
N PHE A 105 -9.19 -3.96 15.89
CA PHE A 105 -9.39 -3.07 17.04
C PHE A 105 -10.34 -3.75 18.03
N ALA A 106 -9.94 -3.86 19.30
CA ALA A 106 -10.73 -4.45 20.37
C ALA A 106 -11.92 -3.56 20.78
N ASP A 107 -12.91 -4.13 21.49
CA ASP A 107 -14.21 -3.46 21.74
C ASP A 107 -14.10 -2.23 22.65
N ASP A 108 -13.01 -2.13 23.42
CA ASP A 108 -12.67 -1.00 24.26
C ASP A 108 -12.14 0.21 23.46
N VAL A 109 -11.80 0.05 22.18
CA VAL A 109 -11.35 1.13 21.29
C VAL A 109 -12.55 1.96 20.83
N ASN A 110 -12.44 3.29 20.91
CA ASN A 110 -13.49 4.24 20.51
C ASN A 110 -13.00 5.27 19.47
N ASN A 111 -13.90 6.15 18.99
CA ASN A 111 -13.53 7.14 17.98
C ASN A 111 -12.42 8.09 18.43
N ASP A 112 -12.36 8.45 19.72
CA ASP A 112 -11.39 9.43 20.21
C ASP A 112 -9.98 8.86 20.25
N ILE A 113 -9.82 7.61 20.69
CA ILE A 113 -8.51 6.96 20.68
C ILE A 113 -8.03 6.68 19.25
N ILE A 114 -8.93 6.37 18.31
CA ILE A 114 -8.57 6.24 16.89
C ILE A 114 -8.09 7.58 16.32
N LYS A 115 -8.78 8.68 16.64
CA LYS A 115 -8.39 10.02 16.17
C LYS A 115 -7.00 10.40 16.66
N SER A 116 -6.71 10.16 17.94
CA SER A 116 -5.47 10.59 18.59
C SER A 116 -4.29 9.64 18.39
N LYS A 117 -4.51 8.32 18.42
CA LYS A 117 -3.43 7.31 18.43
C LYS A 117 -3.24 6.58 17.11
N VAL A 118 -4.18 6.64 16.16
CA VAL A 118 -3.99 6.00 14.84
C VAL A 118 -3.69 7.08 13.81
N ALA A 119 -2.45 7.15 13.34
CA ALA A 119 -2.07 8.11 12.29
C ALA A 119 -2.55 7.64 10.92
N ARG A 120 -2.15 6.42 10.53
CA ARG A 120 -2.45 5.82 9.22
C ARG A 120 -2.57 4.29 9.33
N ILE A 121 -3.34 3.70 8.43
CA ILE A 121 -3.40 2.25 8.19
C ILE A 121 -3.06 2.04 6.73
N VAL A 122 -1.97 1.35 6.43
CA VAL A 122 -1.39 1.28 5.08
C VAL A 122 -1.17 -0.15 4.65
N ASN A 123 -1.68 -0.51 3.47
CA ASN A 123 -1.51 -1.85 2.90
C ASN A 123 -1.96 -2.96 3.87
N VAL A 124 -3.24 -2.92 4.25
CA VAL A 124 -3.85 -3.92 5.14
C VAL A 124 -5.00 -4.63 4.43
N ASN A 125 -5.02 -5.96 4.44
CA ASN A 125 -6.09 -6.70 3.74
C ASN A 125 -7.45 -6.47 4.43
N THR A 126 -7.56 -6.76 5.72
CA THR A 126 -8.83 -6.60 6.46
C THR A 126 -8.63 -5.85 7.77
N VAL A 127 -9.45 -4.82 7.99
CA VAL A 127 -9.51 -4.11 9.27
C VAL A 127 -10.85 -4.40 9.95
N TYR A 128 -10.81 -5.00 11.14
CA TYR A 128 -11.97 -5.27 11.96
C TYR A 128 -12.13 -4.17 13.01
N VAL A 129 -13.31 -3.56 13.05
CA VAL A 129 -13.58 -2.37 13.86
C VAL A 129 -14.81 -2.59 14.74
N PRO A 130 -14.74 -2.23 16.04
CA PRO A 130 -15.90 -2.31 16.92
C PRO A 130 -17.04 -1.43 16.41
N LYS A 131 -18.29 -1.84 16.67
CA LYS A 131 -19.49 -1.02 16.40
C LYS A 131 -19.46 0.39 17.00
N SER A 132 -18.69 0.61 18.05
CA SER A 132 -18.50 1.94 18.67
C SER A 132 -17.67 2.89 17.80
N VAL A 133 -16.94 2.39 16.79
CA VAL A 133 -16.05 3.15 15.91
C VAL A 133 -16.66 3.33 14.53
N SER A 134 -16.62 4.55 14.01
CA SER A 134 -17.07 4.84 12.65
C SER A 134 -16.15 4.18 11.62
N THR A 135 -16.74 3.38 10.73
CA THR A 135 -16.01 2.80 9.58
C THR A 135 -15.49 3.87 8.64
N LEU A 136 -16.15 5.03 8.53
CA LEU A 136 -15.69 6.17 7.73
C LEU A 136 -14.46 6.84 8.37
N LEU A 137 -14.41 6.93 9.70
CA LEU A 137 -13.22 7.43 10.39
C LEU A 137 -12.00 6.55 10.05
N ILE A 138 -12.19 5.22 10.09
CA ILE A 138 -11.14 4.27 9.75
C ILE A 138 -10.74 4.40 8.27
N ALA A 139 -11.72 4.49 7.36
CA ALA A 139 -11.47 4.69 5.94
C ALA A 139 -10.67 5.97 5.66
N SER A 140 -10.96 7.09 6.34
CA SER A 140 -10.21 8.34 6.18
C SER A 140 -8.74 8.27 6.61
N LYS A 141 -8.39 7.30 7.44
CA LYS A 141 -7.01 7.03 7.88
C LYS A 141 -6.36 5.89 7.09
N SER A 142 -7.11 5.25 6.19
CA SER A 142 -6.70 4.04 5.47
C SER A 142 -6.18 4.37 4.08
N GLU A 143 -5.12 3.69 3.68
CA GLU A 143 -4.56 3.74 2.34
C GLU A 143 -4.20 2.32 1.90
N LEU A 144 -4.67 1.90 0.72
CA LEU A 144 -4.52 0.51 0.24
C LEU A 144 -5.10 -0.54 1.21
N VAL A 145 -6.27 -0.27 1.79
CA VAL A 145 -7.02 -1.24 2.60
C VAL A 145 -8.08 -1.93 1.75
N LYS A 146 -8.10 -3.27 1.70
CA LYS A 146 -9.04 -4.01 0.84
C LYS A 146 -10.46 -4.06 1.44
N LYS A 147 -10.57 -4.22 2.76
CA LYS A 147 -11.85 -4.39 3.44
C LYS A 147 -11.85 -3.82 4.85
N ILE A 148 -12.94 -3.15 5.24
CA ILE A 148 -13.23 -2.73 6.62
C ILE A 148 -14.50 -3.45 7.07
N VAL A 149 -14.45 -4.13 8.21
CA VAL A 149 -15.54 -4.98 8.72
C VAL A 149 -15.96 -4.50 10.11
N PRO A 150 -17.20 -3.99 10.27
CA PRO A 150 -17.75 -3.72 11.60
C PRO A 150 -18.06 -5.03 12.33
N ARG A 151 -17.70 -5.12 13.61
CA ARG A 151 -18.00 -6.26 14.50
C ARG A 151 -18.69 -5.80 15.78
#